data_AF-A0A444R629-F1
#
_entry.id   AF-A0A444R629-F1
#
_cell.length_a   1.000
_cell.length_b   1.000
_cell.length_c   1.000
_cell.angle_alpha   90.00
_cell.angle_beta   90.00
_cell.angle_gamma   90.00
#
_symmetry.space_group_name_H-M   'P 1'
#
loop_
_entity.id
_entity.type
_entity.pdbx_description
1 polymer ?
#
loop_
_entity_poly.entity_id
_entity_poly.type
_entity_poly.pdbx_seq_one_letter_code
_entity_poly.pdbx_strand_id
1 'polypeptide(L)'
;AKAWVEEHVGFVDSAVDRIVPPSASATNDPLEVTVETFSEWIVDKTQFKGTLPNIPGMELTDNLMAFVERKLFTLNTGHAITAYLGKLAGHQTIRDAILDEKIRAVVKGAMEESGAVLIKRYGFDADKHAAYIQKILGRFENPYLKDDVERVGRQPLRKLSAGDRLIKPLLGTLEYGLPHKNLIEGIAAAMHFRSEDDPQAQELAALIADKGPQAALAQISGLDANSEVVSEAVTAYKAMQ
;
A
#
# COMPACT_ATOMS: atom_id res chain seq x y z
N ALA A 1 -11.97 -10.01 -37.09
CA ALA A 1 -12.33 -9.81 -35.66
C ALA A 1 -11.29 -8.98 -34.92
N LYS A 2 -10.05 -9.46 -34.72
CA LYS A 2 -8.99 -8.71 -34.00
C LYS A 2 -8.69 -7.32 -34.58
N ALA A 3 -8.44 -7.23 -35.89
CA ALA A 3 -8.16 -5.95 -36.56
C ALA A 3 -9.27 -4.90 -36.36
N TRP A 4 -10.53 -5.32 -36.37
CA TRP A 4 -11.66 -4.42 -36.11
C TRP A 4 -11.64 -3.91 -34.66
N VAL A 5 -11.37 -4.79 -33.69
CA VAL A 5 -11.25 -4.42 -32.27
C VAL A 5 -10.08 -3.45 -32.04
N GLU A 6 -8.92 -3.73 -32.61
CA GLU A 6 -7.73 -2.87 -32.51
C GLU A 6 -7.98 -1.46 -33.08
N GLU A 7 -8.78 -1.37 -34.15
CA GLU A 7 -9.15 -0.11 -34.76
C GLU A 7 -10.21 0.65 -33.94
N HIS A 8 -11.25 -0.03 -33.44
CA HIS A 8 -12.46 0.62 -32.92
C HIS A 8 -12.61 0.63 -31.39
N VAL A 9 -11.87 -0.20 -30.66
CA VAL A 9 -12.04 -0.38 -29.20
C VAL A 9 -10.81 0.11 -28.45
N GLY A 10 -11.02 1.01 -27.48
CA GLY A 10 -9.99 1.43 -26.53
C GLY A 10 -10.06 0.59 -25.27
N PHE A 11 -8.97 -0.09 -24.92
CA PHE A 11 -8.78 -0.74 -23.61
C PHE A 11 -7.98 0.23 -22.75
N VAL A 12 -8.68 1.06 -21.98
CA VAL A 12 -8.10 2.19 -21.25
C VAL A 12 -7.78 1.79 -19.82
N ASP A 13 -6.50 1.83 -19.47
CA ASP A 13 -5.99 1.62 -18.13
C ASP A 13 -6.42 2.76 -17.19
N SER A 14 -6.55 2.42 -15.91
CA SER A 14 -6.91 3.39 -14.88
C SER A 14 -6.20 3.14 -13.54
N ALA A 15 -6.05 4.22 -12.79
CA ALA A 15 -5.69 4.22 -11.38
C ALA A 15 -6.88 4.72 -10.58
N VAL A 16 -7.45 3.86 -9.74
CA VAL A 16 -8.63 4.17 -8.91
C VAL A 16 -8.30 4.05 -7.43
N ASP A 17 -8.75 5.02 -6.63
CA ASP A 17 -8.55 5.05 -5.19
C ASP A 17 -9.77 5.60 -4.46
N ARG A 18 -10.44 4.73 -3.71
CA ARG A 18 -11.47 5.07 -2.73
C ARG A 18 -11.56 3.92 -1.72
N ILE A 19 -11.49 4.24 -0.44
CA ILE A 19 -11.67 3.28 0.65
C ILE A 19 -13.16 3.01 0.81
N VAL A 20 -13.54 1.74 0.63
CA VAL A 20 -14.90 1.23 0.77
C VAL A 20 -14.82 -0.04 1.62
N PRO A 21 -14.86 0.07 2.96
CA PRO A 21 -14.86 -1.10 3.82
C PRO A 21 -16.20 -1.85 3.70
N PRO A 22 -16.24 -3.14 4.02
CA PRO A 22 -17.51 -3.84 4.22
C PRO A 22 -18.26 -3.17 5.38
N SER A 23 -19.47 -2.67 5.13
CA SER A 23 -20.35 -2.11 6.15
C SER A 23 -21.68 -2.85 6.14
N ALA A 24 -22.18 -3.23 7.32
CA ALA A 24 -23.58 -3.64 7.42
C ALA A 24 -24.47 -2.46 7.04
N SER A 25 -25.49 -2.69 6.20
CA SER A 25 -26.47 -1.66 5.87
C SER A 25 -27.14 -1.19 7.17
N ALA A 26 -27.18 0.13 7.37
CA ALA A 26 -27.90 0.71 8.51
C ALA A 26 -29.43 0.60 8.32
N THR A 27 -29.88 0.40 7.08
CA THR A 27 -31.29 0.44 6.68
C THR A 27 -31.86 -0.89 6.16
N ASN A 28 -31.06 -1.97 6.16
CA ASN A 28 -31.34 -3.24 5.48
C ASN A 28 -31.52 -3.12 3.94
N ASP A 29 -31.10 -2.01 3.34
CA ASP A 29 -31.09 -1.83 1.88
C ASP A 29 -29.87 -2.54 1.25
N PRO A 30 -30.07 -3.54 0.37
CA PRO A 30 -28.97 -4.24 -0.30
C PRO A 30 -28.16 -3.37 -1.28
N LEU A 31 -28.61 -2.15 -1.58
CA LEU A 31 -27.92 -1.18 -2.44
C LEU A 31 -27.10 -0.14 -1.65
N GLU A 32 -27.25 -0.07 -0.33
CA GLU A 32 -26.54 0.89 0.52
C GLU A 32 -25.04 0.59 0.57
N VAL A 33 -24.21 1.62 0.38
CA VAL A 33 -22.76 1.53 0.51
C VAL A 33 -22.20 2.72 1.27
N THR A 34 -21.30 2.46 2.22
CA THR A 34 -20.53 3.50 2.91
C THR A 34 -19.18 3.67 2.24
N VAL A 35 -18.85 4.90 1.84
CA VAL A 35 -17.58 5.25 1.21
C VAL A 35 -16.94 6.43 1.93
N GLU A 36 -15.61 6.56 1.86
CA GLU A 36 -14.97 7.83 2.22
C GLU A 36 -15.34 8.95 1.24
N THR A 37 -15.22 10.20 1.71
CA THR A 37 -15.41 11.39 0.86
C THR A 37 -14.40 11.46 -0.28
N PHE A 38 -13.15 11.06 -0.03
CA PHE A 38 -12.10 11.10 -1.04
C PHE A 38 -12.36 10.10 -2.18
N SER A 39 -12.04 10.51 -3.40
CA SER A 39 -11.88 9.61 -4.54
C SER A 39 -10.87 10.17 -5.51
N GLU A 40 -10.13 9.29 -6.15
CA GLU A 40 -9.27 9.60 -7.29
C GLU A 40 -9.53 8.57 -8.39
N TRP A 41 -9.82 9.05 -9.59
CA TRP A 41 -9.98 8.22 -10.78
C TRP A 41 -9.21 8.85 -11.92
N ILE A 42 -8.08 8.23 -12.27
CA ILE A 42 -7.16 8.72 -13.30
C ILE A 42 -7.12 7.70 -14.43
N VAL A 43 -7.21 8.17 -15.67
CA VAL A 43 -7.27 7.34 -16.88
C VAL A 43 -6.21 7.77 -17.89
N ASP A 44 -5.64 6.80 -18.60
CA ASP A 44 -4.66 7.07 -19.66
C ASP A 44 -5.36 7.65 -20.89
N LYS A 45 -5.15 8.95 -21.15
CA LYS A 45 -5.79 9.66 -22.26
C LYS A 45 -5.33 9.15 -23.63
N THR A 46 -4.15 8.51 -23.70
CA THR A 46 -3.54 8.04 -24.96
C THR A 46 -4.19 6.76 -25.49
N GLN A 47 -4.91 6.03 -24.63
CA GLN A 47 -5.51 4.73 -24.96
C GLN A 47 -6.98 4.86 -25.39
N PHE A 48 -7.57 6.05 -25.33
CA PHE A 48 -8.94 6.29 -25.78
C PHE A 48 -9.07 6.22 -27.31
N LYS A 49 -10.24 5.77 -27.75
CA LYS A 49 -10.70 5.84 -29.14
C LYS A 49 -11.87 6.81 -29.24
N GLY A 50 -11.81 7.76 -30.17
CA GLY A 50 -12.85 8.77 -30.36
C GLY A 50 -12.74 9.94 -29.39
N THR A 51 -13.88 10.60 -29.14
CA THR A 51 -13.94 11.81 -28.29
C THR A 51 -13.74 11.44 -26.82
N LEU A 52 -12.84 12.16 -26.15
CA LEU A 52 -12.63 12.00 -24.71
C LEU A 52 -13.90 12.39 -23.93
N PRO A 53 -14.39 11.53 -23.02
CA PRO A 53 -15.59 11.82 -22.25
C PRO A 53 -15.30 12.85 -21.16
N ASN A 54 -16.24 13.75 -20.91
CA ASN A 54 -16.19 14.70 -19.79
C ASN A 54 -16.99 14.15 -18.61
N ILE A 55 -16.32 13.45 -17.69
CA ILE A 55 -16.94 12.81 -16.53
C ILE A 55 -16.43 13.50 -15.26
N PRO A 56 -17.32 14.14 -14.47
CA PRO A 56 -16.92 14.73 -13.20
C PRO A 56 -16.25 13.72 -12.26
N GLY A 57 -15.06 14.06 -11.75
CA GLY A 57 -14.26 13.20 -10.88
C GLY A 57 -13.32 12.23 -11.61
N MET A 58 -13.34 12.20 -12.95
CA MET A 58 -12.36 11.47 -13.77
C MET A 58 -11.30 12.45 -14.31
N GLU A 59 -10.03 12.13 -14.08
CA GLU A 59 -8.88 12.90 -14.56
C GLU A 59 -8.15 12.15 -15.67
N LEU A 60 -7.73 12.87 -16.71
CA LEU A 60 -7.02 12.34 -17.87
C LEU A 60 -5.52 12.64 -17.77
N THR A 61 -4.66 11.66 -18.04
CA THR A 61 -3.20 11.82 -17.98
C THR A 61 -2.50 11.12 -19.15
N ASP A 62 -1.31 11.57 -19.52
CA ASP A 62 -0.36 10.84 -20.40
C ASP A 62 0.69 10.04 -19.62
N ASN A 63 0.67 10.11 -18.29
CA ASN A 63 1.64 9.43 -17.43
C ASN A 63 0.95 8.68 -16.30
N LEU A 64 0.09 7.71 -16.65
CA LEU A 64 -0.71 6.96 -15.68
C LEU A 64 0.18 6.23 -14.66
N MET A 65 1.32 5.69 -15.09
CA MET A 65 2.22 4.92 -14.23
C MET A 65 2.75 5.72 -13.04
N ALA A 66 2.99 7.03 -13.19
CA ALA A 66 3.39 7.88 -12.07
C ALA A 66 2.31 7.91 -10.96
N PHE A 67 1.03 7.94 -11.34
CA PHE A 67 -0.08 7.95 -10.39
C PHE A 67 -0.36 6.58 -9.78
N VAL A 68 -0.21 5.51 -10.57
CA VAL A 68 -0.27 4.12 -10.09
C VAL A 68 0.80 3.90 -9.01
N GLU A 69 2.05 4.27 -9.28
CA GLU A 69 3.13 4.13 -8.30
C GLU A 69 2.94 5.06 -7.10
N ARG A 70 2.49 6.32 -7.30
CA ARG A 70 2.19 7.23 -6.18
C ARG A 70 1.17 6.63 -5.21
N LYS A 71 0.07 6.07 -5.73
CA LYS A 71 -0.93 5.40 -4.90
C LYS A 71 -0.36 4.16 -4.21
N LEU A 72 0.43 3.36 -4.92
CA LEU A 72 1.05 2.16 -4.37
C LEU A 72 2.06 2.48 -3.26
N PHE A 73 2.89 3.50 -3.44
CA PHE A 73 4.00 3.82 -2.55
C PHE A 73 3.58 4.70 -1.38
N THR A 74 2.46 5.42 -1.49
CA THR A 74 1.96 6.26 -0.40
C THR A 74 0.77 5.63 0.29
N LEU A 75 -0.38 5.50 -0.40
CA LEU A 75 -1.61 4.98 0.20
C LEU A 75 -1.45 3.51 0.60
N ASN A 76 -1.07 2.63 -0.33
CA ASN A 76 -1.01 1.20 -0.02
C ASN A 76 0.10 0.89 1.00
N THR A 77 1.28 1.51 0.88
CA THR A 77 2.38 1.38 1.85
C THR A 77 1.96 1.82 3.24
N GLY A 78 1.46 3.06 3.37
CA GLY A 78 1.01 3.59 4.66
C GLY A 78 -0.08 2.70 5.28
N HIS A 79 -1.09 2.32 4.50
CA HIS A 79 -2.24 1.55 5.00
C HIS A 79 -1.83 0.15 5.49
N ALA A 80 -0.90 -0.51 4.78
CA ALA A 80 -0.39 -1.81 5.20
C ALA A 80 0.46 -1.72 6.47
N ILE A 81 1.36 -0.73 6.56
CA ILE A 81 2.21 -0.54 7.74
C ILE A 81 1.35 -0.19 8.97
N THR A 82 0.34 0.67 8.82
CA THR A 82 -0.64 0.97 9.89
C THR A 82 -1.33 -0.31 10.36
N ALA A 83 -1.77 -1.17 9.45
CA ALA A 83 -2.44 -2.42 9.80
C ALA A 83 -1.51 -3.37 10.57
N TYR A 84 -0.28 -3.56 10.11
CA TYR A 84 0.65 -4.51 10.73
C TYR A 84 1.13 -4.06 12.10
N LEU A 85 1.55 -2.80 12.23
CA LEU A 85 1.93 -2.24 13.52
C LEU A 85 0.72 -2.14 14.46
N GLY A 86 -0.45 -1.78 13.91
CA GLY A 86 -1.71 -1.75 14.65
C GLY A 86 -2.06 -3.10 15.26
N LYS A 87 -2.01 -4.17 14.46
CA LYS A 87 -2.29 -5.53 14.93
C LYS A 87 -1.30 -5.97 16.02
N LEU A 88 -0.02 -5.67 15.87
CA LEU A 88 1.02 -5.94 16.89
C LEU A 88 0.76 -5.20 18.20
N ALA A 89 0.31 -3.95 18.13
CA ALA A 89 -0.03 -3.14 19.30
C ALA A 89 -1.41 -3.46 19.90
N GLY A 90 -2.18 -4.40 19.32
CA GLY A 90 -3.51 -4.77 19.78
C GLY A 90 -4.62 -3.80 19.39
N HIS A 91 -4.38 -2.90 18.43
CA HIS A 91 -5.38 -1.99 17.88
C HIS A 91 -6.34 -2.74 16.94
N GLN A 92 -7.64 -2.44 17.02
CA GLN A 92 -8.66 -3.11 16.21
C GLN A 92 -8.78 -2.51 14.81
N THR A 93 -8.74 -1.18 14.71
CA THR A 93 -8.98 -0.47 13.45
C THR A 93 -7.78 0.35 12.99
N ILE A 94 -7.75 0.67 11.71
CA ILE A 94 -6.76 1.59 11.11
C ILE A 94 -6.76 2.94 11.81
N ARG A 95 -7.94 3.44 12.20
CA ARG A 95 -8.06 4.69 12.96
C ARG A 95 -7.38 4.57 14.32
N ASP A 96 -7.65 3.51 15.08
CA ASP A 96 -7.04 3.32 16.40
C ASP A 96 -5.50 3.27 16.27
N ALA A 97 -5.01 2.53 15.27
CA ALA A 97 -3.59 2.39 15.01
C ALA A 97 -2.93 3.71 14.54
N ILE A 98 -3.54 4.50 13.67
CA ILE A 98 -2.92 5.74 13.16
C ILE A 98 -2.98 6.91 14.15
N LEU A 99 -3.85 6.81 15.18
CA LEU A 99 -3.91 7.75 16.28
C LEU A 99 -2.85 7.46 17.37
N ASP A 100 -2.26 6.27 17.38
CA ASP A 100 -1.07 5.98 18.17
C ASP A 100 0.14 6.72 17.57
N GLU A 101 0.70 7.67 18.33
CA GLU A 101 1.79 8.54 17.88
C GLU A 101 3.05 7.77 17.48
N LYS A 102 3.33 6.61 18.10
CA LYS A 102 4.49 5.78 17.76
C LYS A 102 4.29 5.12 16.40
N ILE A 103 3.11 4.56 16.16
CA ILE A 103 2.75 3.95 14.87
C ILE A 103 2.70 5.02 13.79
N ARG A 104 2.06 6.17 14.08
CA ARG A 104 1.96 7.29 13.16
C ARG A 104 3.33 7.78 12.69
N ALA A 105 4.31 7.87 13.59
CA ALA A 105 5.66 8.30 13.25
C ALA A 105 6.31 7.36 12.22
N VAL A 106 6.19 6.04 12.41
CA VAL A 106 6.72 5.04 11.45
C VAL A 106 5.97 5.09 10.13
N VAL A 107 4.63 5.13 10.17
CA VAL A 107 3.78 5.17 8.96
C VAL A 107 4.07 6.42 8.12
N LYS A 108 4.14 7.60 8.77
CA LYS A 108 4.48 8.85 8.10
C LYS A 108 5.89 8.78 7.52
N GLY A 109 6.87 8.33 8.30
CA GLY A 109 8.25 8.20 7.85
C GLY A 109 8.41 7.27 6.65
N ALA A 110 7.70 6.13 6.63
CA ALA A 110 7.75 5.20 5.50
C ALA A 110 7.14 5.80 4.22
N MET A 111 6.06 6.59 4.36
CA MET A 111 5.48 7.34 3.23
C MET A 111 6.39 8.47 2.74
N GLU A 112 7.18 9.09 3.62
CA GLU A 112 8.18 10.09 3.24
C GLU A 112 9.37 9.44 2.52
N GLU A 113 9.84 8.29 3.00
CA GLU A 113 10.92 7.49 2.38
C GLU A 113 10.51 7.03 0.97
N SER A 114 9.33 6.44 0.82
CA SER A 114 8.80 6.04 -0.49
C SER A 114 8.46 7.26 -1.36
N GLY A 115 8.03 8.36 -0.76
CA GLY A 115 7.77 9.63 -1.44
C GLY A 115 9.02 10.24 -2.07
N ALA A 116 10.17 10.16 -1.40
CA ALA A 116 11.44 10.61 -1.94
C ALA A 116 11.85 9.83 -3.21
N VAL A 117 11.54 8.52 -3.25
CA VAL A 117 11.70 7.69 -4.47
C VAL A 117 10.83 8.23 -5.60
N LEU A 118 9.55 8.49 -5.33
CA LEU A 118 8.60 9.00 -6.33
C LEU A 118 9.01 10.38 -6.87
N ILE A 119 9.47 11.27 -6.01
CA ILE A 119 9.93 12.62 -6.40
C ILE A 119 11.13 12.50 -7.34
N LYS A 120 12.12 11.64 -7.04
CA LYS A 120 13.27 11.42 -7.93
C LYS A 120 12.87 10.74 -9.25
N ARG A 121 11.99 9.74 -9.20
CA ARG A 121 11.62 8.92 -10.36
C ARG A 121 10.69 9.64 -11.34
N TYR A 122 9.75 10.43 -10.82
CA TYR A 122 8.67 11.03 -11.62
C TYR A 122 8.64 12.54 -11.60
N GLY A 123 9.50 13.20 -10.83
CA GLY A 123 9.54 14.67 -10.75
C GLY A 123 8.30 15.26 -10.09
N PHE A 124 7.64 14.53 -9.19
CA PHE A 124 6.55 15.11 -8.40
C PHE A 124 7.05 16.31 -7.59
N ASP A 125 6.23 17.35 -7.53
CA ASP A 125 6.47 18.50 -6.67
C ASP A 125 6.46 18.06 -5.19
N ALA A 126 7.52 18.41 -4.45
CA ALA A 126 7.75 17.92 -3.09
C ALA A 126 6.68 18.42 -2.11
N ASP A 127 6.28 19.69 -2.21
CA ASP A 127 5.27 20.29 -1.33
C ASP A 127 3.90 19.69 -1.58
N LYS A 128 3.54 19.48 -2.85
CA LYS A 128 2.30 18.77 -3.23
C LYS A 128 2.31 17.32 -2.75
N HIS A 129 3.45 16.64 -2.81
CA HIS A 129 3.55 15.27 -2.32
C HIS A 129 3.46 15.20 -0.79
N ALA A 130 4.09 16.14 -0.07
CA ALA A 130 3.94 16.25 1.38
C ALA A 130 2.47 16.50 1.78
N ALA A 131 1.76 17.39 1.07
CA ALA A 131 0.33 17.61 1.29
C ALA A 131 -0.51 16.36 0.97
N TYR A 132 -0.12 15.58 -0.04
CA TYR A 132 -0.76 14.30 -0.36
C TYR A 132 -0.58 13.25 0.76
N ILE A 133 0.61 13.17 1.37
CA ILE A 133 0.85 12.34 2.55
C ILE A 133 -0.05 12.77 3.72
N GLN A 134 -0.16 14.07 3.99
CA GLN A 134 -1.07 14.57 5.05
C GLN A 134 -2.54 14.23 4.75
N LYS A 135 -2.96 14.34 3.49
CA LYS A 135 -4.30 13.92 3.07
C LYS A 135 -4.53 12.43 3.34
N ILE A 136 -3.56 11.57 3.05
CA ILE A 136 -3.65 10.12 3.32
C ILE A 136 -3.74 9.83 4.82
N LEU A 137 -2.93 10.48 5.64
CA LEU A 137 -3.02 10.34 7.10
C LEU A 137 -4.42 10.72 7.61
N GLY A 138 -4.98 11.83 7.14
CA GLY A 138 -6.35 12.24 7.48
C GLY A 138 -7.42 11.24 7.01
N ARG A 139 -7.19 10.51 5.92
CA ARG A 139 -8.09 9.43 5.47
C ARG A 139 -8.05 8.23 6.41
N PHE A 140 -6.88 7.86 6.92
CA PHE A 140 -6.74 6.79 7.92
C PHE A 140 -7.39 7.17 9.25
N GLU A 141 -7.45 8.46 9.57
CA GLU A 141 -8.12 8.97 10.77
C GLU A 141 -9.65 8.98 10.64
N ASN A 142 -10.27 8.55 9.55
CA ASN A 142 -11.72 8.71 9.35
C ASN A 142 -12.54 7.99 10.46
N PRO A 143 -13.30 8.71 11.32
CA PRO A 143 -14.06 8.11 12.42
C PRO A 143 -15.25 7.25 11.97
N TYR A 144 -15.69 7.41 10.73
CA TYR A 144 -16.86 6.73 10.18
C TYR A 144 -16.49 5.39 9.53
N LEU A 145 -15.21 5.20 9.20
CA LEU A 145 -14.73 3.94 8.64
C LEU A 145 -14.14 3.08 9.77
N LYS A 146 -14.88 2.06 10.16
CA LYS A 146 -14.38 1.00 11.07
C LYS A 146 -13.57 -0.02 10.27
N ASP A 147 -12.50 0.45 9.64
CA ASP A 147 -11.67 -0.38 8.78
C ASP A 147 -10.71 -1.23 9.63
N ASP A 148 -10.95 -2.53 9.65
CA ASP A 148 -10.28 -3.48 10.53
C ASP A 148 -8.83 -3.76 10.11
N VAL A 149 -7.89 -3.80 11.07
CA VAL A 149 -6.46 -4.03 10.77
C VAL A 149 -6.19 -5.44 10.21
N GLU A 150 -6.99 -6.44 10.54
CA GLU A 150 -6.88 -7.79 9.99
C GLU A 150 -7.35 -7.84 8.54
N ARG A 151 -8.48 -7.18 8.24
CA ARG A 151 -8.96 -7.01 6.85
C ARG A 151 -7.93 -6.29 6.00
N VAL A 152 -7.37 -5.20 6.51
CA VAL A 152 -6.38 -4.40 5.78
C VAL A 152 -5.05 -5.12 5.70
N GLY A 153 -4.66 -5.88 6.73
CA GLY A 153 -3.41 -6.63 6.84
C GLY A 153 -3.33 -7.93 6.02
N ARG A 154 -4.47 -8.53 5.67
CA ARG A 154 -4.57 -9.80 4.92
C ARG A 154 -3.70 -9.90 3.67
N GLN A 155 -3.36 -11.13 3.28
CA GLN A 155 -2.48 -11.50 2.18
C GLN A 155 -1.06 -10.91 2.32
N PRO A 156 -0.34 -11.19 3.42
CA PRO A 156 0.97 -10.63 3.66
C PRO A 156 2.02 -11.10 2.64
N LEU A 157 1.95 -12.33 2.13
CA LEU A 157 2.91 -12.82 1.12
C LEU A 157 2.87 -11.98 -0.16
N ARG A 158 1.66 -11.65 -0.65
CA ARG A 158 1.51 -10.76 -1.80
C ARG A 158 2.11 -9.38 -1.51
N LYS A 159 1.88 -8.82 -0.33
CA LYS A 159 2.34 -7.47 0.03
C LYS A 159 3.83 -7.39 0.33
N LEU A 160 4.44 -8.51 0.72
CA LEU A 160 5.88 -8.70 0.88
C LEU A 160 6.58 -9.10 -0.43
N SER A 161 5.86 -9.23 -1.55
CA SER A 161 6.48 -9.58 -2.84
C SER A 161 7.26 -8.40 -3.44
N ALA A 162 8.25 -8.72 -4.29
CA ALA A 162 9.20 -7.76 -4.88
C ALA A 162 8.57 -6.50 -5.50
N GLY A 163 7.43 -6.66 -6.18
CA GLY A 163 6.77 -5.59 -6.93
C GLY A 163 5.68 -4.82 -6.18
N ASP A 164 5.39 -5.18 -4.93
CA ASP A 164 4.28 -4.60 -4.16
C ASP A 164 4.77 -3.51 -3.18
N ARG A 165 3.85 -3.04 -2.34
CA ARG A 165 3.89 -1.81 -1.53
C ARG A 165 4.96 -1.71 -0.45
N LEU A 166 5.75 -2.75 -0.20
CA LEU A 166 6.80 -2.73 0.82
C LEU A 166 8.19 -2.87 0.17
N ILE A 167 8.37 -3.91 -0.64
CA ILE A 167 9.67 -4.21 -1.24
C ILE A 167 9.98 -3.28 -2.41
N LYS A 168 9.00 -2.93 -3.26
CA LYS A 168 9.26 -2.06 -4.40
C LYS A 168 9.71 -0.64 -3.97
N PRO A 169 9.11 -0.01 -2.93
CA PRO A 169 9.66 1.21 -2.35
C PRO A 169 11.07 1.03 -1.78
N LEU A 170 11.34 -0.05 -1.02
CA LEU A 170 12.66 -0.34 -0.47
C LEU A 170 13.72 -0.50 -1.57
N LEU A 171 13.41 -1.18 -2.67
CA LEU A 171 14.31 -1.27 -3.81
C LEU A 171 14.58 0.11 -4.43
N GLY A 172 13.57 0.98 -4.46
CA GLY A 172 13.73 2.36 -4.93
C GLY A 172 14.58 3.23 -4.01
N THR A 173 14.55 3.01 -2.69
CA THR A 173 15.45 3.74 -1.78
C THR A 173 16.89 3.29 -1.98
N LEU A 174 17.13 2.00 -2.21
CA LEU A 174 18.45 1.47 -2.56
C LEU A 174 18.95 2.01 -3.90
N GLU A 175 18.09 2.06 -4.92
CA GLU A 175 18.40 2.61 -6.25
C GLU A 175 18.92 4.06 -6.16
N TYR A 176 18.34 4.86 -5.27
CA TYR A 176 18.66 6.29 -5.15
C TYR A 176 19.50 6.68 -3.93
N GLY A 177 19.98 5.70 -3.15
CA GLY A 177 20.75 5.94 -1.93
C GLY A 177 19.98 6.76 -0.88
N LEU A 178 18.69 6.47 -0.70
CA LEU A 178 17.78 7.18 0.21
C LEU A 178 17.57 6.40 1.52
N PRO A 179 17.16 7.08 2.61
CA PRO A 179 16.78 6.41 3.85
C PRO A 179 15.60 5.44 3.68
N HIS A 180 15.57 4.37 4.47
CA HIS A 180 14.53 3.33 4.41
C HIS A 180 14.21 2.67 5.76
N LYS A 181 14.57 3.32 6.87
CA LYS A 181 14.42 2.72 8.20
C LYS A 181 12.96 2.41 8.54
N ASN A 182 12.02 3.26 8.15
CA ASN A 182 10.61 3.07 8.50
C ASN A 182 9.95 2.02 7.58
N LEU A 183 10.39 1.92 6.33
CA LEU A 183 10.02 0.80 5.45
C LEU A 183 10.47 -0.54 6.05
N ILE A 184 11.68 -0.61 6.62
CA ILE A 184 12.18 -1.81 7.30
C ILE A 184 11.30 -2.20 8.50
N GLU A 185 10.92 -1.23 9.36
CA GLU A 185 9.96 -1.46 10.45
C GLU A 185 8.62 -2.01 9.92
N GLY A 186 8.12 -1.44 8.82
CA GLY A 186 6.90 -1.92 8.16
C GLY A 186 7.00 -3.35 7.62
N ILE A 187 8.15 -3.72 7.04
CA ILE A 187 8.44 -5.08 6.55
C ILE A 187 8.51 -6.07 7.72
N ALA A 188 9.22 -5.72 8.79
CA ALA A 188 9.31 -6.53 10.00
C ALA A 188 7.93 -6.77 10.64
N ALA A 189 7.10 -5.71 10.73
CA ALA A 189 5.73 -5.84 11.21
C ALA A 189 4.87 -6.73 10.31
N ALA A 190 5.04 -6.65 8.98
CA ALA A 190 4.35 -7.52 8.03
C ALA A 190 4.71 -9.00 8.23
N MET A 191 5.97 -9.31 8.53
CA MET A 191 6.44 -10.67 8.84
C MET A 191 5.83 -11.24 10.12
N HIS A 192 5.40 -10.37 11.04
CA HIS A 192 4.69 -10.74 12.27
C HIS A 192 3.19 -10.97 12.10
N PHE A 193 2.61 -10.63 10.95
CA PHE A 193 1.16 -10.73 10.78
C PHE A 193 0.67 -12.18 10.94
N ARG A 194 -0.35 -12.37 11.76
CA ARG A 194 -1.04 -13.65 12.00
C ARG A 194 -2.55 -13.45 11.87
N SER A 195 -3.19 -14.42 11.24
CA SER A 195 -4.65 -14.53 11.09
C SER A 195 -4.99 -15.97 10.71
N GLU A 196 -5.90 -16.59 11.45
CA GLU A 196 -6.37 -17.96 11.18
C GLU A 196 -7.21 -18.03 9.91
N ASP A 197 -7.88 -16.93 9.54
CA ASP A 197 -8.75 -16.85 8.37
C ASP A 197 -8.00 -16.46 7.09
N ASP A 198 -6.69 -16.21 7.17
CA ASP A 198 -5.85 -15.84 6.03
C ASP A 198 -4.83 -16.94 5.70
N PRO A 199 -5.03 -17.71 4.62
CA PRO A 199 -4.09 -18.75 4.20
C PRO A 199 -2.66 -18.25 3.99
N GLN A 200 -2.47 -17.00 3.53
CA GLN A 200 -1.12 -16.44 3.35
C GLN A 200 -0.45 -16.09 4.67
N ALA A 201 -1.23 -15.72 5.71
CA ALA A 201 -0.68 -15.49 7.03
C ALA A 201 -0.24 -16.80 7.70
N GLN A 202 -1.03 -17.88 7.51
CA GLN A 202 -0.66 -19.23 7.95
C GLN A 202 0.60 -19.73 7.23
N GLU A 203 0.67 -19.56 5.90
CA GLU A 203 1.85 -19.93 5.10
C GLU A 203 3.09 -19.12 5.51
N LEU A 204 2.95 -17.81 5.75
CA LEU A 204 4.03 -16.96 6.26
C LEU A 204 4.56 -17.47 7.62
N ALA A 205 3.67 -17.79 8.55
CA ALA A 205 4.05 -18.31 9.86
C ALA A 205 4.79 -19.64 9.74
N ALA A 206 4.29 -20.57 8.91
CA ALA A 206 4.92 -21.86 8.66
C ALA A 206 6.32 -21.70 8.03
N LEU A 207 6.46 -20.80 7.04
CA LEU A 207 7.73 -20.57 6.37
C LEU A 207 8.79 -19.98 7.32
N ILE A 208 8.40 -19.03 8.18
CA ILE A 208 9.29 -18.45 9.19
C ILE A 208 9.69 -19.51 10.23
N ALA A 209 8.77 -20.37 10.65
CA ALA A 209 9.06 -21.45 11.61
C ALA A 209 10.03 -22.50 11.02
N ASP A 210 9.85 -22.86 9.76
CA ASP A 210 10.68 -23.86 9.06
C ASP A 210 12.08 -23.35 8.73
N LYS A 211 12.19 -22.14 8.17
CA LYS A 211 13.45 -21.63 7.60
C LYS A 211 14.10 -20.50 8.39
N GLY A 212 13.40 -19.95 9.38
CA GLY A 212 13.78 -18.71 10.05
C GLY A 212 13.43 -17.46 9.25
N PRO A 213 13.41 -16.28 9.91
CA PRO A 213 12.93 -15.03 9.31
C PRO A 213 13.77 -14.55 8.12
N GLN A 214 15.09 -14.81 8.12
CA GLN A 214 16.00 -14.36 7.06
C GLN A 214 15.71 -15.06 5.73
N ALA A 215 15.69 -16.40 5.74
CA ALA A 215 15.43 -17.19 4.53
C ALA A 215 13.98 -17.03 4.06
N ALA A 216 13.02 -16.90 4.99
CA ALA A 216 11.63 -16.63 4.65
C ALA A 216 11.47 -15.28 3.92
N LEU A 217 12.04 -14.20 4.46
CA LEU A 217 11.95 -12.88 3.84
C LEU A 217 12.59 -12.89 2.45
N ALA A 218 13.79 -13.43 2.30
CA ALA A 218 14.47 -13.52 1.01
C ALA A 218 13.64 -14.29 -0.03
N GLN A 219 13.05 -15.43 0.37
CA GLN A 219 12.21 -16.24 -0.52
C GLN A 219 10.95 -15.49 -0.99
N ILE A 220 10.28 -14.75 -0.10
CA ILE A 220 9.03 -14.04 -0.44
C ILE A 220 9.30 -12.78 -1.25
N SER A 221 10.28 -12.00 -0.81
CA SER A 221 10.58 -10.67 -1.36
C SER A 221 11.46 -10.69 -2.60
N GLY A 222 12.21 -11.78 -2.82
CA GLY A 222 13.24 -11.85 -3.85
C GLY A 222 14.52 -11.07 -3.52
N LEU A 223 14.64 -10.51 -2.31
CA LEU A 223 15.88 -9.89 -1.83
C LEU A 223 16.95 -10.95 -1.57
N ASP A 224 18.23 -10.58 -1.76
CA ASP A 224 19.34 -11.45 -1.38
C ASP A 224 19.36 -11.64 0.15
N ALA A 225 19.36 -12.90 0.59
CA ALA A 225 19.41 -13.28 2.00
C ALA A 225 20.64 -12.75 2.75
N ASN A 226 21.72 -12.40 2.03
CA ASN A 226 22.94 -11.85 2.59
C ASN A 226 23.00 -10.31 2.51
N SER A 227 21.98 -9.65 1.95
CA SER A 227 21.95 -8.19 1.86
C SER A 227 21.79 -7.52 3.22
N GLU A 228 22.34 -6.32 3.35
CA GLU A 228 22.23 -5.51 4.58
C GLU A 228 20.77 -5.24 4.94
N VAL A 229 19.90 -4.92 3.97
CA VAL A 229 18.47 -4.66 4.22
C VAL A 229 17.71 -5.88 4.74
N VAL A 230 18.08 -7.10 4.35
CA VAL A 230 17.51 -8.31 4.93
C VAL A 230 17.99 -8.47 6.38
N SER A 231 19.25 -8.17 6.66
CA SER A 231 19.79 -8.16 8.03
C SER A 231 19.09 -7.13 8.92
N GLU A 232 18.86 -5.92 8.41
CA GLU A 232 18.10 -4.86 9.09
C GLU A 232 16.67 -5.32 9.40
N ALA A 233 15.95 -5.86 8.42
CA ALA A 233 14.58 -6.37 8.60
C ALA A 233 14.49 -7.53 9.59
N VAL A 234 15.46 -8.46 9.58
CA VAL A 234 15.52 -9.56 10.56
C VAL A 234 15.82 -9.04 11.97
N THR A 235 16.66 -8.01 12.08
CA THR A 235 16.97 -7.36 13.36
C THR A 235 15.72 -6.67 13.93
N ALA A 236 15.01 -5.90 13.10
CA ALA A 236 13.74 -5.26 13.47
C ALA A 236 12.67 -6.32 13.83
N TYR A 237 12.54 -7.40 13.05
CA TYR A 237 11.62 -8.49 13.35
C TYR A 237 11.87 -9.11 14.73
N LYS A 238 13.13 -9.36 15.09
CA LYS A 238 13.50 -9.90 16.42
C LYS A 238 13.23 -8.92 17.55
N ALA A 239 13.36 -7.62 17.31
CA ALA A 239 13.09 -6.58 18.31
C ALA A 239 11.59 -6.39 18.62
N MET A 240 10.71 -6.88 17.74
CA MET A 240 9.25 -6.83 17.90
C MET A 240 8.62 -8.09 18.53
N GLN A 241 9.44 -9.08 18.92
CA GLN A 241 8.97 -10.33 19.54
C GLN A 241 8.62 -10.16 21.02
#